data_AF-A0A956TIW9-F1
#
_entry.id   AF-A0A956TIW9-F1
#
_cell.length_a   1.000
_cell.length_b   1.000
_cell.length_c   1.000
_cell.angle_alpha   90.00
_cell.angle_beta   90.00
_cell.angle_gamma   90.00
#
_symmetry.space_group_name_H-M   'P 1'
#
loop_
_entity.id
_entity.type
_entity.pdbx_description
1 polymer ?
#
loop_
_entity_poly.entity_id
_entity_poly.type
_entity_poly.pdbx_seq_one_letter_code
_entity_poly.pdbx_strand_id
1 'polypeptide(L)'
;MATAQVAISADFLKAFSRLPKAQQKKVREFTEKFRQNPTASGLNYEKINGVDPKVRSLRIDQTYRAIVVKPPEGDVFLCAWVDHHDEAYAWAKKKRFEINPHFGHLQVYEVQEQAPEPILEAAPPAEPDEPRLLDGVSDEELEVFGVPPALFPSVRGLRDQKDLKDLEPYLPADVADALYLLSGGMTAEEVIEELCRPAKTQVDTQ
;
A
#
# COMPACT_ATOMS: atom_id res chain seq x y z
N MET A 1 -0.66 13.62 -26.05
CA MET A 1 -1.08 14.04 -24.70
C MET A 1 -1.18 12.78 -23.86
N ALA A 2 -0.48 12.70 -22.74
CA ALA A 2 -0.55 11.52 -21.89
C ALA A 2 -2.00 11.31 -21.40
N THR A 3 -2.52 10.11 -21.59
CA THR A 3 -3.88 9.77 -21.18
C THR A 3 -3.85 9.46 -19.69
N ALA A 4 -4.61 10.23 -18.90
CA ALA A 4 -4.71 9.95 -17.47
C ALA A 4 -5.25 8.54 -17.23
N GLN A 5 -4.50 7.75 -16.46
CA GLN A 5 -4.84 6.38 -16.12
C GLN A 5 -5.44 6.33 -14.73
N VAL A 6 -6.31 5.35 -14.50
CA VAL A 6 -6.92 5.10 -13.20
C VAL A 6 -6.62 3.67 -12.81
N ALA A 7 -5.90 3.50 -11.72
CA ALA A 7 -5.71 2.23 -11.02
C ALA A 7 -6.80 2.07 -9.94
N ILE A 8 -7.19 0.82 -9.67
CA ILE A 8 -8.14 0.48 -8.61
C ILE A 8 -7.45 -0.51 -7.69
N SER A 9 -7.35 -0.17 -6.40
CA SER A 9 -6.75 -1.04 -5.41
C SER A 9 -7.64 -2.26 -5.09
N ALA A 10 -7.01 -3.35 -4.63
CA ALA A 10 -7.74 -4.51 -4.13
C ALA A 10 -8.64 -4.14 -2.93
N ASP A 11 -8.16 -3.27 -2.04
CA ASP A 11 -8.91 -2.75 -0.90
C ASP A 11 -10.17 -2.00 -1.32
N PHE A 12 -10.10 -1.17 -2.37
CA PHE A 12 -11.28 -0.53 -2.95
C PHE A 12 -12.30 -1.57 -3.41
N LEU A 13 -11.88 -2.62 -4.12
CA LEU A 13 -12.79 -3.67 -4.60
C LEU A 13 -13.43 -4.44 -3.44
N LYS A 14 -12.65 -4.72 -2.39
CA LYS A 14 -13.12 -5.35 -1.17
C LYS A 14 -14.15 -4.49 -0.44
N ALA A 15 -13.86 -3.19 -0.25
CA ALA A 15 -14.80 -2.23 0.33
C ALA A 15 -16.08 -2.12 -0.50
N PHE A 16 -15.94 -1.96 -1.83
CA PHE A 16 -17.03 -1.90 -2.78
C PHE A 16 -17.98 -3.11 -2.66
N SER A 17 -17.44 -4.32 -2.53
CA SER A 17 -18.24 -5.54 -2.44
C SER A 17 -19.16 -5.60 -1.20
N ARG A 18 -18.80 -4.86 -0.14
CA ARG A 18 -19.55 -4.79 1.13
C ARG A 18 -20.68 -3.75 1.11
N LEU A 19 -20.70 -2.87 0.10
CA LEU A 19 -21.70 -1.81 0.01
C LEU A 19 -23.08 -2.36 -0.36
N PRO A 20 -24.18 -1.69 0.04
CA PRO A 20 -25.52 -2.01 -0.43
C PRO A 20 -25.61 -1.93 -1.97
N LYS A 21 -26.41 -2.81 -2.61
CA LYS A 21 -26.54 -2.88 -4.08
C LYS A 21 -26.85 -1.54 -4.75
N ALA A 22 -27.72 -0.72 -4.14
CA ALA A 22 -28.06 0.60 -4.65
C ALA A 22 -26.84 1.53 -4.71
N GLN A 23 -25.93 1.42 -3.72
CA GLN A 23 -24.71 2.21 -3.66
C GLN A 23 -23.63 1.64 -4.56
N GLN A 24 -23.51 0.31 -4.67
CA GLN A 24 -22.63 -0.30 -5.66
C GLN A 24 -22.90 0.22 -7.08
N LYS A 25 -24.18 0.43 -7.47
CA LYS A 25 -24.51 1.02 -8.76
C LYS A 25 -23.91 2.41 -8.93
N LYS A 26 -24.08 3.30 -7.93
CA LYS A 26 -23.52 4.66 -7.98
C LYS A 26 -21.99 4.66 -8.00
N VAL A 27 -21.35 3.76 -7.24
CA VAL A 27 -19.89 3.63 -7.24
C VAL A 27 -19.40 3.19 -8.63
N ARG A 28 -20.07 2.24 -9.29
CA ARG A 28 -19.72 1.84 -10.67
C ARG A 28 -19.81 3.01 -11.65
N GLU A 29 -20.93 3.75 -11.62
CA GLU A 29 -21.12 4.94 -12.47
C GLU A 29 -20.06 6.01 -12.20
N PHE A 30 -19.70 6.21 -10.93
CA PHE A 30 -18.60 7.08 -10.53
C PHE A 30 -17.26 6.59 -11.10
N THR A 31 -16.91 5.31 -10.92
CA THR A 31 -15.66 4.73 -11.40
C THR A 31 -15.55 4.81 -12.93
N GLU A 32 -16.64 4.59 -13.67
CA GLU A 32 -16.66 4.76 -15.12
C GLU A 32 -16.36 6.21 -15.54
N LYS A 33 -17.04 7.19 -14.94
CA LYS A 33 -16.78 8.62 -15.19
C LYS A 33 -15.36 9.01 -14.82
N PHE A 34 -14.87 8.48 -13.70
CA PHE A 34 -13.53 8.74 -13.19
C PHE A 34 -12.47 8.19 -14.14
N ARG A 35 -12.66 6.97 -14.66
CA ARG A 35 -11.76 6.37 -15.68
C ARG A 35 -11.78 7.13 -17.01
N GLN A 36 -12.91 7.71 -17.39
CA GLN A 36 -13.03 8.50 -18.62
C GLN A 36 -12.30 9.84 -18.51
N ASN A 37 -12.43 10.53 -17.37
CA ASN A 37 -11.76 11.80 -17.15
C ASN A 37 -11.53 12.05 -15.64
N PRO A 38 -10.39 11.64 -15.08
CA PRO A 38 -10.11 11.83 -13.67
C PRO A 38 -9.84 13.30 -13.33
N THR A 39 -9.57 14.17 -14.29
CA THR A 39 -9.34 15.62 -14.05
C THR A 39 -10.58 16.47 -14.28
N ALA A 40 -11.75 15.84 -14.48
CA ALA A 40 -13.01 16.55 -14.67
C ALA A 40 -13.33 17.48 -13.49
N SER A 41 -13.71 18.72 -13.79
CA SER A 41 -14.02 19.75 -12.80
C SER A 41 -15.19 19.37 -11.87
N GLY A 42 -16.11 18.52 -12.33
CA GLY A 42 -17.25 18.03 -11.54
C GLY A 42 -16.90 16.99 -10.46
N LEU A 43 -15.67 16.46 -10.43
CA LEU A 43 -15.26 15.41 -9.48
C LEU A 43 -14.97 15.94 -8.06
N ASN A 44 -14.94 17.27 -7.87
CA ASN A 44 -14.83 17.95 -6.57
C ASN A 44 -13.84 17.28 -5.61
N TYR A 45 -12.55 17.39 -5.94
CA TYR A 45 -11.46 16.87 -5.12
C TYR A 45 -11.32 17.65 -3.81
N GLU A 46 -11.84 17.09 -2.72
CA GLU A 46 -11.70 17.65 -1.39
C GLU A 46 -10.38 17.21 -0.76
N LYS A 47 -9.61 18.17 -0.22
CA LYS A 47 -8.41 17.86 0.57
C LYS A 47 -8.82 17.26 1.91
N ILE A 48 -8.14 16.20 2.30
CA ILE A 48 -8.28 15.60 3.63
C ILE A 48 -7.11 16.09 4.47
N ASN A 49 -7.40 16.62 5.67
CA ASN A 49 -6.37 16.87 6.67
C ASN A 49 -5.99 15.51 7.28
N GLY A 50 -5.01 14.84 6.67
CA GLY A 50 -4.48 13.55 7.07
C GLY A 50 -2.97 13.49 6.80
N VAL A 51 -2.39 12.31 7.02
CA VAL A 51 -0.94 12.10 6.96
C VAL A 51 -0.36 12.35 5.56
N ASP A 52 -1.08 12.01 4.49
CA ASP A 52 -0.59 12.14 3.12
C ASP A 52 -1.29 13.28 2.34
N PRO A 53 -0.55 14.31 1.90
CA PRO A 53 -1.11 15.44 1.16
C PRO A 53 -1.56 15.10 -0.27
N LYS A 54 -1.31 13.89 -0.78
CA LYS A 54 -1.76 13.41 -2.10
C LYS A 54 -3.18 12.86 -2.07
N VAL A 55 -3.68 12.51 -0.88
CA VAL A 55 -4.99 11.89 -0.70
C VAL A 55 -6.10 12.93 -0.83
N ARG A 56 -7.14 12.57 -1.60
CA ARG A 56 -8.31 13.39 -1.86
C ARG A 56 -9.58 12.58 -1.65
N SER A 57 -10.62 13.24 -1.18
CA SER A 57 -11.96 12.70 -1.07
C SER A 57 -12.78 13.17 -2.29
N LEU A 58 -13.48 12.24 -2.94
CA LEU A 58 -14.44 12.55 -4.00
C LEU A 58 -15.83 12.09 -3.58
N ARG A 59 -16.84 12.89 -3.94
CA ARG A 59 -18.23 12.59 -3.62
C ARG A 59 -18.80 11.59 -4.62
N ILE A 60 -19.33 10.48 -4.11
CA ILE A 60 -20.11 9.53 -4.91
C ILE A 60 -21.59 9.90 -4.84
N ASP A 61 -22.08 10.16 -3.63
CA ASP A 61 -23.40 10.73 -3.37
C ASP A 61 -23.35 11.61 -2.10
N GLN A 62 -24.48 11.84 -1.42
CA GLN A 62 -24.47 12.63 -0.19
C GLN A 62 -23.81 11.93 1.00
N THR A 63 -23.74 10.60 0.99
CA THR A 63 -23.38 9.77 2.16
C THR A 63 -22.04 9.06 1.97
N TYR A 64 -21.68 8.72 0.74
CA TYR A 64 -20.49 7.94 0.41
C TYR A 64 -19.40 8.79 -0.25
N ARG A 65 -18.16 8.43 0.04
CA ARG A 65 -16.94 9.05 -0.49
C ARG A 65 -16.04 7.98 -1.07
N ALA A 66 -15.42 8.31 -2.21
CA ALA A 66 -14.26 7.58 -2.71
C ALA A 66 -13.00 8.28 -2.21
N ILE A 67 -12.04 7.52 -1.70
CA ILE A 67 -10.70 8.00 -1.39
C ILE A 67 -9.81 7.73 -2.60
N VAL A 68 -9.22 8.81 -3.12
CA VAL A 68 -8.39 8.78 -4.31
C VAL A 68 -7.03 9.38 -4.00
N VAL A 69 -5.97 8.73 -4.51
CA VAL A 69 -4.62 9.30 -4.49
C VAL A 69 -4.42 10.02 -5.81
N LYS A 70 -4.18 11.34 -5.71
CA LYS A 70 -3.79 12.15 -6.86
C LYS A 70 -2.27 12.28 -6.86
N PRO A 71 -1.57 11.83 -7.91
CA PRO A 71 -0.13 11.96 -7.97
C PRO A 71 0.28 13.44 -8.02
N PRO A 72 1.41 13.82 -7.37
CA PRO A 72 1.96 15.17 -7.51
C PRO A 72 2.56 15.38 -8.90
N GLU A 73 3.15 14.31 -9.46
CA GLU A 73 3.74 14.25 -10.79
C GLU A 73 3.32 12.94 -11.47
N GLY A 74 2.95 13.00 -12.75
CA GLY A 74 2.45 11.86 -13.52
C GLY A 74 0.93 11.83 -13.68
N ASP A 75 0.45 10.82 -14.39
CA ASP A 75 -0.92 10.76 -14.92
C ASP A 75 -1.75 9.58 -14.35
N VAL A 76 -1.24 8.87 -13.34
CA VAL A 76 -1.90 7.69 -12.75
C VAL A 76 -2.61 8.04 -11.44
N PHE A 77 -3.94 7.95 -11.43
CA PHE A 77 -4.78 8.17 -10.25
C PHE A 77 -5.14 6.82 -9.61
N LEU A 78 -5.09 6.70 -8.28
CA LEU A 78 -5.50 5.48 -7.58
C LEU A 78 -6.86 5.66 -6.90
N CYS A 79 -7.82 4.79 -7.18
CA CYS A 79 -8.98 4.57 -6.32
C CYS A 79 -8.60 3.63 -5.17
N ALA A 80 -8.45 4.18 -3.97
CA ALA A 80 -7.90 3.50 -2.81
C ALA A 80 -8.96 2.91 -1.89
N TRP A 81 -10.08 3.62 -1.67
CA TRP A 81 -11.14 3.17 -0.77
C TRP A 81 -12.50 3.74 -1.14
N VAL A 82 -13.58 3.12 -0.67
CA VAL A 82 -14.93 3.65 -0.76
C VAL A 82 -15.74 3.30 0.49
N ASP A 83 -16.32 4.32 1.13
CA ASP A 83 -17.14 4.11 2.33
C ASP A 83 -18.07 5.29 2.62
N HIS A 84 -18.83 5.19 3.71
CA HIS A 84 -19.49 6.32 4.34
C HIS A 84 -18.49 7.44 4.64
N HIS A 85 -18.95 8.68 4.56
CA HIS A 85 -18.13 9.88 4.73
C HIS A 85 -17.13 9.79 5.90
N ASP A 86 -17.62 9.49 7.11
CA ASP A 86 -16.79 9.52 8.32
C ASP A 86 -15.76 8.39 8.33
N GLU A 87 -16.17 7.18 7.95
CA GLU A 87 -15.29 6.00 7.85
C GLU A 87 -14.22 6.17 6.76
N ALA A 88 -14.60 6.75 5.62
CA ALA A 88 -13.68 7.03 4.53
C ALA A 88 -12.60 8.04 4.97
N TYR A 89 -12.96 9.05 5.75
CA TYR A 89 -12.00 10.01 6.31
C TYR A 89 -11.13 9.38 7.41
N ALA A 90 -11.71 8.57 8.28
CA ALA A 90 -10.97 7.85 9.32
C ALA A 90 -9.93 6.90 8.72
N TRP A 91 -10.29 6.18 7.66
CA TRP A 91 -9.38 5.33 6.89
C TRP A 91 -8.27 6.16 6.22
N ALA A 92 -8.63 7.24 5.53
CA ALA A 92 -7.68 8.08 4.81
C ALA A 92 -6.65 8.76 5.72
N LYS A 93 -7.03 9.13 6.95
CA LYS A 93 -6.13 9.79 7.90
C LYS A 93 -4.97 8.91 8.34
N LYS A 94 -5.12 7.59 8.30
CA LYS A 94 -4.12 6.62 8.78
C LYS A 94 -3.24 6.04 7.67
N LYS A 95 -3.52 6.35 6.40
CA LYS A 95 -2.86 5.71 5.25
C LYS A 95 -1.91 6.68 4.56
N ARG A 96 -0.77 6.17 4.13
CA ARG A 96 0.21 6.87 3.30
C ARG A 96 0.49 6.08 2.03
N PHE A 97 0.68 6.81 0.94
CA PHE A 97 0.84 6.24 -0.39
C PHE A 97 2.19 6.69 -0.94
N GLU A 98 3.11 5.79 -1.20
CA GLU A 98 4.41 6.10 -1.78
C GLU A 98 4.63 5.27 -3.03
N ILE A 99 5.34 5.84 -4.00
CA ILE A 99 5.77 5.10 -5.18
C ILE A 99 7.19 4.68 -4.85
N ASN A 100 7.45 3.39 -4.85
CA ASN A 100 8.82 2.92 -4.74
C ASN A 100 9.55 3.29 -6.05
N PRO A 101 10.57 4.15 -6.01
CA PRO A 101 11.24 4.64 -7.22
C PRO A 101 12.07 3.56 -7.92
N HIS A 102 12.43 2.47 -7.21
CA HIS A 102 13.24 1.39 -7.76
C HIS A 102 12.39 0.41 -8.59
N PHE A 103 11.24 0.02 -8.05
CA PHE A 103 10.33 -0.93 -8.70
C PHE A 103 9.20 -0.26 -9.50
N GLY A 104 8.95 1.03 -9.27
CA GLY A 104 7.80 1.75 -9.83
C GLY A 104 6.45 1.29 -9.24
N HIS A 105 6.46 0.46 -8.20
CA HIS A 105 5.25 -0.06 -7.56
C HIS A 105 4.64 0.97 -6.61
N LEU A 106 3.31 0.97 -6.54
CA LEU A 106 2.55 1.82 -5.62
C LEU A 106 2.42 1.12 -4.27
N GLN A 107 3.15 1.61 -3.28
CA GLN A 107 3.12 1.12 -1.91
C GLN A 107 2.09 1.89 -1.08
N VAL A 108 1.28 1.15 -0.33
CA VAL A 108 0.27 1.70 0.58
C VAL A 108 0.53 1.11 1.95
N TYR A 109 0.78 1.96 2.95
CA TYR A 109 1.02 1.53 4.32
C TYR A 109 0.26 2.40 5.33
N GLU A 110 0.05 1.85 6.53
CA GLU A 110 -0.53 2.59 7.64
C GLU A 110 0.55 3.38 8.37
N VAL A 111 0.33 4.68 8.54
CA VAL A 111 1.17 5.51 9.39
C VAL A 111 0.52 5.55 10.76
N GLN A 112 1.18 4.94 11.73
CA GLN A 112 0.89 5.16 13.14
C GLN A 112 1.56 6.49 13.54
N GLU A 113 0.78 7.49 13.95
CA GLU A 113 1.29 8.79 14.43
C GLU A 113 2.00 8.70 15.79
N GLN A 114 1.88 7.56 16.47
CA GLN A 114 2.78 7.21 17.56
C GLN A 114 3.95 6.47 16.94
N ALA A 115 5.18 6.93 17.23
CA ALA A 115 6.36 6.09 17.12
C ALA A 115 5.94 4.69 17.59
N PRO A 116 6.05 3.65 16.75
CA PRO A 116 5.60 2.35 17.19
C PRO A 116 6.35 2.08 18.49
N GLU A 117 5.61 1.93 19.58
CA GLU A 117 6.11 1.03 20.60
C GLU A 117 6.42 -0.24 19.82
N PRO A 118 7.68 -0.67 19.83
CA PRO A 118 8.13 -1.68 18.91
C PRO A 118 7.18 -2.87 19.11
N ILE A 119 6.53 -3.28 18.01
CA ILE A 119 5.41 -4.25 18.03
C ILE A 119 5.92 -5.57 18.62
N LEU A 120 7.22 -5.82 18.44
CA LEU A 120 8.05 -6.64 19.29
C LEU A 120 8.63 -5.74 20.37
N GLU A 121 8.24 -5.93 21.64
CA GLU A 121 8.96 -5.37 22.79
C GLU A 121 10.45 -5.51 22.47
N ALA A 122 11.18 -4.39 22.36
CA ALA A 122 12.59 -4.43 22.02
C ALA A 122 13.24 -5.35 23.04
N ALA A 123 13.50 -6.58 22.62
CA ALA A 123 14.05 -7.58 23.50
C ALA A 123 15.33 -6.96 24.08
N PRO A 124 15.61 -7.17 25.38
CA PRO A 124 16.83 -6.66 26.00
C PRO A 124 17.99 -6.96 25.05
N PRO A 125 18.97 -6.04 24.90
CA PRO A 125 20.00 -6.12 23.86
C PRO A 125 20.48 -7.55 23.77
N ALA A 126 20.06 -8.23 22.70
CA ALA A 126 20.27 -9.65 22.57
C ALA A 126 21.78 -9.90 22.64
N GLU A 127 22.16 -10.95 23.36
CA GLU A 127 23.54 -11.41 23.37
C GLU A 127 24.03 -11.54 21.91
N PRO A 128 25.28 -11.18 21.59
CA PRO A 128 25.69 -10.85 20.22
C PRO A 128 25.75 -12.00 19.20
N ASP A 129 25.20 -13.17 19.50
CA ASP A 129 25.63 -14.44 18.90
C ASP A 129 24.53 -15.33 18.28
N GLU A 130 23.26 -14.88 18.19
CA GLU A 130 22.25 -15.61 17.41
C GLU A 130 21.95 -14.90 16.07
N PRO A 131 22.14 -15.58 14.93
CA PRO A 131 21.89 -14.99 13.61
C PRO A 131 20.41 -14.68 13.47
N ARG A 132 20.09 -13.43 13.16
CA ARG A 132 18.71 -13.01 12.87
C ARG A 132 18.34 -13.37 11.45
N LEU A 133 17.03 -13.43 11.19
CA LEU A 133 16.48 -13.89 9.92
C LEU A 133 16.98 -13.08 8.71
N LEU A 134 17.30 -11.80 8.93
CA LEU A 134 17.69 -10.84 7.89
C LEU A 134 19.03 -10.14 8.19
N ASP A 135 19.93 -10.75 8.97
CA ASP A 135 21.23 -10.15 9.30
C ASP A 135 22.11 -9.89 8.07
N GLY A 136 21.93 -10.68 7.01
CA GLY A 136 22.64 -10.52 5.73
C GLY A 136 22.13 -9.36 4.86
N VAL A 137 21.07 -8.66 5.27
CA VAL A 137 20.44 -7.59 4.48
C VAL A 137 20.78 -6.23 5.09
N SER A 138 21.26 -5.32 4.26
CA SER A 138 21.58 -3.94 4.63
C SER A 138 20.32 -3.06 4.73
N ASP A 139 20.41 -1.95 5.48
CA ASP A 139 19.30 -1.00 5.56
C ASP A 139 19.00 -0.35 4.19
N GLU A 140 20.03 -0.19 3.35
CA GLU A 140 19.88 0.29 1.97
C GLU A 140 19.02 -0.68 1.13
N GLU A 141 19.24 -1.99 1.27
CA GLU A 141 18.42 -2.99 0.59
C GLU A 141 16.97 -3.00 1.11
N LEU A 142 16.78 -2.87 2.42
CA LEU A 142 15.42 -2.75 3.01
C LEU A 142 14.69 -1.50 2.51
N GLU A 143 15.40 -0.39 2.36
CA GLU A 143 14.87 0.84 1.77
C GLU A 143 14.54 0.64 0.28
N VAL A 144 15.39 -0.06 -0.47
CA VAL A 144 15.12 -0.43 -1.88
C VAL A 144 13.84 -1.25 -1.98
N PHE A 145 13.62 -2.24 -1.11
CA PHE A 145 12.36 -2.99 -1.04
C PHE A 145 11.15 -2.11 -0.66
N GLY A 146 11.38 -0.94 -0.07
CA GLY A 146 10.35 0.02 0.35
C GLY A 146 9.75 -0.32 1.71
N VAL A 147 10.57 -0.91 2.59
CA VAL A 147 10.26 -0.98 4.01
C VAL A 147 10.17 0.47 4.54
N PRO A 148 9.09 0.85 5.24
CA PRO A 148 9.04 2.15 5.89
C PRO A 148 10.13 2.27 6.97
N PRO A 149 10.91 3.37 7.04
CA PRO A 149 11.98 3.55 8.03
C PRO A 149 11.52 3.37 9.49
N ALA A 150 10.25 3.68 9.78
CA ALA A 150 9.64 3.47 11.09
C ALA A 150 9.57 2.00 11.52
N LEU A 151 9.62 1.06 10.57
CA LEU A 151 9.55 -0.38 10.81
C LEU A 151 10.93 -1.06 10.78
N PHE A 152 12.02 -0.35 10.45
CA PHE A 152 13.38 -0.91 10.40
C PHE A 152 13.77 -1.63 11.71
N PRO A 153 13.51 -1.06 12.91
CA PRO A 153 13.84 -1.75 14.15
C PRO A 153 13.08 -3.07 14.32
N SER A 154 11.84 -3.14 13.84
CA SER A 154 11.00 -4.34 13.91
C SER A 154 11.48 -5.40 12.93
N VAL A 155 11.83 -5.01 11.70
CA VAL A 155 12.39 -5.91 10.66
C VAL A 155 13.75 -6.46 11.10
N ARG A 156 14.60 -5.63 11.71
CA ARG A 156 15.89 -6.05 12.28
C ARG A 156 15.74 -6.94 13.51
N GLY A 157 14.57 -6.97 14.15
CA GLY A 157 14.28 -7.79 15.32
C GLY A 157 13.78 -9.20 14.97
N LEU A 158 13.50 -9.48 13.69
CA LEU A 158 12.91 -10.75 13.25
C LEU A 158 13.86 -11.93 13.49
N ARG A 159 13.41 -12.92 14.25
CA ARG A 159 14.17 -14.15 14.53
C ARG A 159 13.68 -15.31 13.68
N ASP A 160 12.37 -15.40 13.44
CA ASP A 160 11.76 -16.48 12.69
C ASP A 160 10.63 -16.00 11.75
N GLN A 161 10.11 -16.93 10.94
CA GLN A 161 8.99 -16.63 10.02
C GLN A 161 7.68 -16.28 10.76
N LYS A 162 7.55 -16.63 12.04
CA LYS A 162 6.37 -16.28 12.83
C LYS A 162 6.39 -14.79 13.19
N ASP A 163 7.54 -14.25 13.57
CA ASP A 163 7.71 -12.81 13.79
C ASP A 163 7.39 -12.01 12.50
N LEU A 164 7.82 -12.53 11.33
CA LEU A 164 7.53 -11.90 10.05
C LEU A 164 6.02 -11.88 9.74
N LYS A 165 5.33 -12.98 10.05
CA LYS A 165 3.87 -13.08 9.89
C LYS A 165 3.11 -12.12 10.80
N ASP A 166 3.60 -11.86 12.00
CA ASP A 166 2.99 -10.90 12.92
C ASP A 166 3.21 -9.44 12.45
N LEU A 167 4.28 -9.18 11.69
CA LEU A 167 4.57 -7.87 11.08
C LEU A 167 3.85 -7.63 9.74
N GLU A 168 3.52 -8.70 9.01
CA GLU A 168 2.83 -8.69 7.70
C GLU A 168 1.63 -7.72 7.62
N PRO A 169 0.73 -7.60 8.62
CA PRO A 169 -0.42 -6.69 8.55
C PRO A 169 -0.06 -5.20 8.47
N TYR A 170 1.17 -4.84 8.83
CA TYR A 170 1.66 -3.46 8.87
C TYR A 170 2.56 -3.11 7.68
N LEU A 171 2.92 -4.09 6.86
CA LEU A 171 3.79 -3.94 5.70
C LEU A 171 2.97 -3.85 4.40
N PRO A 172 3.47 -3.14 3.39
CA PRO A 172 2.98 -3.32 2.02
C PRO A 172 3.14 -4.79 1.59
N ALA A 173 2.19 -5.32 0.81
CA ALA A 173 2.20 -6.72 0.37
C ALA A 173 3.51 -7.10 -0.34
N ASP A 174 3.95 -6.28 -1.30
CA ASP A 174 5.21 -6.47 -2.03
C ASP A 174 6.44 -6.52 -1.11
N VAL A 175 6.41 -5.77 0.00
CA VAL A 175 7.49 -5.76 1.00
C VAL A 175 7.44 -7.04 1.81
N ALA A 176 6.27 -7.49 2.26
CA ALA A 176 6.13 -8.75 2.98
C ALA A 176 6.64 -9.92 2.13
N ASP A 177 6.25 -9.98 0.85
CA ASP A 177 6.73 -10.98 -0.10
C ASP A 177 8.26 -10.95 -0.24
N ALA A 178 8.86 -9.76 -0.36
CA ALA A 178 10.31 -9.58 -0.40
C ALA A 178 10.99 -10.16 0.86
N LEU A 179 10.47 -9.84 2.04
CA LEU A 179 11.02 -10.32 3.32
C LEU A 179 10.89 -11.84 3.45
N TYR A 180 9.80 -12.44 2.96
CA TYR A 180 9.66 -13.90 2.94
C TYR A 180 10.69 -14.56 2.01
N LEU A 181 10.93 -13.99 0.83
CA LEU A 181 11.93 -14.51 -0.10
C LEU A 181 13.36 -14.40 0.47
N LEU A 182 13.70 -13.27 1.07
CA LEU A 182 14.98 -13.06 1.78
C LEU A 182 15.13 -14.06 2.94
N SER A 183 14.07 -14.31 3.71
CA SER A 183 14.07 -15.32 4.79
C SER A 183 14.29 -16.74 4.28
N GLY A 184 13.98 -17.01 3.01
CA GLY A 184 14.21 -18.27 2.31
C GLY A 184 15.66 -18.46 1.83
N GLY A 185 16.53 -17.48 2.06
CA GLY A 185 17.95 -17.52 1.68
C GLY A 185 18.26 -16.97 0.29
N MET A 186 17.29 -16.30 -0.37
CA MET A 186 17.56 -15.58 -1.62
C MET A 186 18.39 -14.31 -1.36
N THR A 187 19.24 -13.93 -2.31
CA THR A 187 19.95 -12.65 -2.24
C THR A 187 19.01 -11.50 -2.61
N ALA A 188 19.33 -10.26 -2.21
CA ALA A 188 18.53 -9.10 -2.56
C ALA A 188 18.35 -8.96 -4.08
N GLU A 189 19.38 -9.29 -4.86
CA GLU A 189 19.38 -9.28 -6.32
C GLU A 189 18.39 -10.30 -6.91
N GLU A 190 18.35 -11.52 -6.37
CA GLU A 190 17.40 -12.57 -6.79
C GLU A 190 15.96 -12.18 -6.46
N VAL A 191 15.74 -11.58 -5.29
CA VAL A 191 14.42 -11.10 -4.87
C VAL A 191 13.95 -9.95 -5.77
N ILE A 192 14.85 -9.00 -6.09
CA ILE A 192 14.56 -7.92 -7.06
C ILE A 192 14.14 -8.51 -8.41
N GLU A 193 14.89 -9.50 -8.91
CA GLU A 193 14.56 -10.16 -10.17
C GLU A 193 13.18 -10.85 -10.12
N GLU A 194 12.88 -11.56 -9.03
CA GLU A 194 11.61 -12.27 -8.87
C GLU A 194 10.41 -11.31 -8.78
N LEU A 195 10.54 -10.21 -8.04
CA LEU A 195 9.49 -9.21 -7.88
C LEU A 195 9.30 -8.33 -9.12
N CYS A 196 10.38 -8.09 -9.89
CA CYS A 196 10.32 -7.38 -11.16
C CYS A 196 9.87 -8.28 -12.32
N ARG A 197 9.88 -9.61 -12.13
CA ARG A 197 9.50 -10.54 -13.18
C ARG A 197 8.02 -10.32 -13.50
N PRO A 198 7.67 -9.88 -14.73
CA PRO A 198 6.26 -9.81 -15.10
C PRO A 198 5.67 -11.20 -14.95
N ALA A 199 4.55 -11.30 -14.21
CA ALA A 199 3.84 -12.56 -14.04
C ALA A 199 3.69 -13.22 -15.42
N LYS A 200 4.29 -14.40 -15.60
CA LYS A 200 4.17 -15.15 -16.86
C LYS A 200 2.69 -15.49 -17.02
N THR A 201 1.95 -14.68 -17.77
CA THR A 201 0.58 -14.99 -18.16
C THR A 201 0.64 -16.07 -19.24
N GLN A 202 0.88 -17.32 -18.83
CA GLN A 202 0.56 -18.46 -19.67
C GLN A 202 -0.94 -18.69 -19.52
N VAL A 203 -1.73 -17.95 -20.31
CA VAL A 203 -3.16 -18.18 -20.40
C VAL A 203 -3.36 -19.43 -21.26
N ASP A 204 -3.41 -20.59 -20.62
CA ASP A 204 -3.97 -21.78 -21.25
C ASP A 204 -5.44 -21.49 -21.56
N THR A 205 -5.72 -21.25 -22.84
CA THR A 205 -7.09 -21.22 -23.35
C THR A 205 -7.34 -22.60 -23.95
N GLN A 206 -8.09 -23.45 -23.23
CA GLN A 206 -8.72 -24.65 -23.80
C GLN A 206 -10.17 -24.36 -24.16
#